data_AF-A0AAX2IY05-F1
#
_entry.id   AF-A0AAX2IY05-F1
#
_cell.length_a   1.000
_cell.length_b   1.000
_cell.length_c   1.000
_cell.angle_alpha   90.00
_cell.angle_beta   90.00
_cell.angle_gamma   90.00
#
_symmetry.space_group_name_H-M   'P 1'
#
loop_
_entity.id
_entity.type
_entity.pdbx_description
1 polymer ?
#
loop_
_entity_poly.entity_id
_entity_poly.type
_entity_poly.pdbx_seq_one_letter_code
_entity_poly.pdbx_strand_id
1 'polypeptide(L)'
;MSITVKSLDFDQCISNREYKESLKTNDGRKVWDAEKLFNTNKDILSRSNNDPIHVFIGSNRQNLKADLINLNAGAATLFIPVAQELCDFMGATFHPLLVPDLICENAAIGDTYRSALQVMEQNGSLNHLNLLNSDSLMKLVTSAISGQLNSLYCISDESKFLMLYSQIQYISQQYPDEKINFEFYDDKEDILKPLYDIFSKNPDLIPANVTLEINRYLNGKLMDAQFSPILGQGSQQENYQSIVKLIHKQSCSHLKSGNCCRVLEMDNEKIARYCRFGNDEPRLRLLDSVENLSRHQVGKKDGKMDEFIKGSYEKMANTKDRDSVTIQQSLEETNNAIKVTEAINKVIANYRKEAKSLFSVGMNAKADRIEKALLNVPVEDRGKIFSNDKTSPELIAIRAALASHRYFGKRGNVYYKDEVHTVIDENKAATTYNNLRKQFANLRTQNHADAQVEQEHSFETSRTIKI
;
A
#
# COMPACT_ATOMS: atom_id res chain seq x y z
N MET A 1 -30.34 2.45 -17.82
CA MET A 1 -29.87 3.37 -18.86
C MET A 1 -28.34 3.24 -18.91
N SER A 2 -27.60 4.19 -19.47
CA SER A 2 -26.14 4.25 -19.34
C SER A 2 -25.70 5.65 -18.92
N ILE A 3 -24.59 5.72 -18.19
CA ILE A 3 -23.93 6.97 -17.82
C ILE A 3 -22.46 6.93 -18.24
N THR A 4 -21.90 8.09 -18.58
CA THR A 4 -20.48 8.27 -18.86
C THR A 4 -19.83 8.99 -17.69
N VAL A 5 -18.69 8.47 -17.23
CA VAL A 5 -17.90 9.04 -16.14
C VAL A 5 -16.53 9.40 -16.68
N LYS A 6 -16.07 10.63 -16.45
CA LYS A 6 -14.76 11.11 -16.87
C LYS A 6 -13.94 11.49 -15.64
N SER A 7 -12.83 10.80 -15.40
CA SER A 7 -11.86 11.15 -14.37
C SER A 7 -10.62 11.72 -15.02
N LEU A 8 -10.38 13.02 -14.80
CA LEU A 8 -9.48 13.83 -15.62
C LEU A 8 -8.21 14.19 -14.85
N ASP A 9 -7.06 13.72 -15.31
CA ASP A 9 -5.80 14.35 -14.91
C ASP A 9 -5.69 15.77 -15.46
N PHE A 10 -4.94 16.60 -14.76
CA PHE A 10 -4.80 18.01 -15.06
C PHE A 10 -3.50 18.36 -15.77
N ASP A 11 -2.36 18.07 -15.16
CA ASP A 11 -1.07 18.58 -15.62
C ASP A 11 -0.64 17.92 -16.93
N GLN A 12 -0.44 18.70 -18.00
CA GLN A 12 -0.07 18.19 -19.34
C GLN A 12 -1.13 17.29 -20.02
N CYS A 13 -2.12 16.83 -19.26
CA CYS A 13 -3.39 16.28 -19.72
C CYS A 13 -4.35 17.42 -20.13
N ILE A 14 -5.42 17.73 -19.38
CA ILE A 14 -6.36 18.78 -19.81
C ILE A 14 -5.77 20.20 -19.70
N SER A 15 -4.81 20.43 -18.81
CA SER A 15 -3.99 21.65 -18.73
C SER A 15 -2.82 21.59 -19.72
N ASN A 16 -3.14 21.30 -20.98
CA ASN A 16 -2.17 21.15 -22.05
C ASN A 16 -1.55 22.50 -22.49
N ARG A 17 -0.61 22.43 -23.44
CA ARG A 17 0.08 23.61 -23.98
C ARG A 17 -0.87 24.60 -24.66
N GLU A 18 -1.86 24.14 -25.40
CA GLU A 18 -2.82 25.00 -26.10
C GLU A 18 -3.67 25.78 -25.09
N TYR A 19 -4.16 25.12 -24.05
CA TYR A 19 -4.84 25.79 -22.95
C TYR A 19 -3.93 26.83 -22.28
N LYS A 20 -2.68 26.48 -21.95
CA LYS A 20 -1.69 27.40 -21.36
C LYS A 20 -1.48 28.66 -22.21
N GLU A 21 -1.40 28.49 -23.53
CA GLU A 21 -1.23 29.60 -24.47
C GLU A 21 -2.51 30.43 -24.59
N SER A 22 -3.68 29.80 -24.54
CA SER A 22 -4.98 30.47 -24.60
C SER A 22 -5.24 31.41 -23.40
N LEU A 23 -4.62 31.15 -22.24
CA LEU A 23 -4.75 31.97 -21.03
C LEU A 23 -3.92 33.26 -21.07
N LYS A 24 -3.02 33.43 -22.03
CA LYS A 24 -2.27 34.68 -22.22
C LYS A 24 -3.23 35.75 -22.75
N THR A 25 -3.33 36.89 -22.06
CA THR A 25 -4.08 38.06 -22.53
C THR A 25 -3.15 39.25 -22.74
N ASN A 26 -3.60 40.25 -23.50
CA ASN A 26 -2.82 41.46 -23.75
C ASN A 26 -2.57 42.28 -22.46
N ASP A 27 -3.43 42.12 -21.45
CA ASP A 27 -3.42 42.87 -20.19
C ASP A 27 -2.89 42.04 -18.99
N GLY A 28 -2.44 40.80 -19.22
CA GLY A 28 -1.95 39.91 -18.15
C GLY A 28 -2.18 38.42 -18.43
N ARG A 29 -2.24 37.60 -17.37
CA ARG A 29 -2.58 36.17 -17.46
C ARG A 29 -3.84 35.94 -16.63
N LYS A 30 -4.92 35.42 -17.24
CA LYS A 30 -6.02 34.85 -16.44
C LYS A 30 -5.47 33.65 -15.67
N VAL A 31 -5.88 33.46 -14.41
CA VAL A 31 -5.49 32.27 -13.66
C VAL A 31 -6.22 31.07 -14.24
N TRP A 32 -7.54 31.08 -14.47
CA TRP A 32 -8.27 30.01 -15.20
C TRP A 32 -9.35 30.53 -16.17
N ASP A 33 -9.81 29.66 -17.08
CA ASP A 33 -10.92 29.91 -18.00
C ASP A 33 -11.55 28.58 -18.46
N ALA A 34 -12.73 28.24 -17.95
CA ALA A 34 -13.38 26.95 -18.20
C ALA A 34 -13.78 26.74 -19.67
N GLU A 35 -14.22 27.79 -20.37
CA GLU A 35 -14.58 27.73 -21.80
C GLU A 35 -13.34 27.43 -22.65
N LYS A 36 -12.21 28.09 -22.38
CA LYS A 36 -10.95 27.79 -23.07
C LYS A 36 -10.45 26.38 -22.77
N LEU A 37 -10.57 25.94 -21.51
CA LEU A 37 -10.23 24.58 -21.12
C LEU A 37 -11.09 23.55 -21.88
N PHE A 38 -12.39 23.78 -21.97
CA PHE A 38 -13.29 22.93 -22.75
C PHE A 38 -12.90 22.90 -24.23
N ASN A 39 -12.73 24.07 -24.86
CA ASN A 39 -12.48 24.17 -26.29
C ASN A 39 -11.16 23.51 -26.72
N THR A 40 -10.12 23.62 -25.90
CA THR A 40 -8.79 23.01 -26.15
C THR A 40 -8.74 21.51 -25.84
N ASN A 41 -9.79 20.93 -25.26
CA ASN A 41 -9.90 19.50 -24.92
C ASN A 41 -11.22 18.90 -25.40
N LYS A 42 -11.80 19.47 -26.46
CA LYS A 42 -13.14 19.12 -26.93
C LYS A 42 -13.25 17.65 -27.34
N ASP A 43 -12.16 17.05 -27.79
CA ASP A 43 -12.10 15.65 -28.21
C ASP A 43 -12.46 14.67 -27.08
N ILE A 44 -12.10 14.98 -25.84
CA ILE A 44 -12.43 14.12 -24.68
C ILE A 44 -13.54 14.69 -23.79
N LEU A 45 -13.87 15.98 -23.90
CA LEU A 45 -14.89 16.62 -23.05
C LEU A 45 -16.26 16.77 -23.71
N SER A 46 -16.34 16.67 -25.04
CA SER A 46 -17.63 16.72 -25.73
C SER A 46 -18.46 15.46 -25.46
N ARG A 47 -19.78 15.62 -25.50
CA ARG A 47 -20.72 14.49 -25.43
C ARG A 47 -20.58 13.64 -26.68
N SER A 48 -20.27 12.35 -26.50
CA SER A 48 -20.28 11.35 -27.56
C SER A 48 -21.69 10.80 -27.82
N ASN A 49 -22.57 10.86 -26.82
CA ASN A 49 -23.94 10.37 -26.85
C ASN A 49 -24.87 11.21 -25.94
N ASN A 50 -26.12 10.78 -25.76
CA ASN A 50 -27.09 11.45 -24.89
C ASN A 50 -27.00 11.03 -23.41
N ASP A 51 -25.98 10.25 -23.04
CA ASP A 51 -25.85 9.76 -21.67
C ASP A 51 -25.47 10.91 -20.73
N PRO A 52 -25.98 10.92 -19.49
CA PRO A 52 -25.49 11.82 -18.46
C PRO A 52 -23.97 11.69 -18.29
N ILE A 53 -23.29 12.84 -18.20
CA ILE A 53 -21.85 12.90 -17.94
C ILE A 53 -21.62 13.25 -16.48
N HIS A 54 -20.77 12.45 -15.83
CA HIS A 54 -20.26 12.68 -14.49
C HIS A 54 -18.76 12.93 -14.56
N VAL A 55 -18.24 13.88 -13.79
CA VAL A 55 -16.82 14.25 -13.84
C VAL A 55 -16.19 14.20 -12.45
N PHE A 56 -14.99 13.63 -12.39
CA PHE A 56 -14.12 13.61 -11.21
C PHE A 56 -12.78 14.28 -11.48
N ILE A 57 -12.13 14.71 -10.40
CA ILE A 57 -10.72 15.14 -10.39
C ILE A 57 -9.86 13.86 -10.42
N GLY A 58 -9.24 13.57 -11.57
CA GLY A 58 -8.32 12.45 -11.81
C GLY A 58 -6.83 12.83 -11.65
N SER A 59 -6.55 13.88 -10.88
CA SER A 59 -5.21 14.47 -10.76
C SER A 59 -4.64 14.38 -9.34
N ASN A 60 -3.31 14.36 -9.20
CA ASN A 60 -2.63 14.39 -7.90
C ASN A 60 -2.79 15.73 -7.15
N ARG A 61 -3.47 16.71 -7.76
CA ARG A 61 -3.94 17.97 -7.12
C ARG A 61 -5.12 17.72 -6.19
N GLN A 62 -4.91 16.90 -5.16
CA GLN A 62 -5.96 16.40 -4.25
C GLN A 62 -6.27 17.34 -3.07
N ASN A 63 -5.68 18.54 -3.03
CA ASN A 63 -5.95 19.58 -2.04
C ASN A 63 -5.39 20.93 -2.51
N LEU A 64 -5.78 22.02 -1.83
CA LEU A 64 -5.36 23.38 -2.16
C LEU A 64 -3.83 23.55 -2.19
N LYS A 65 -3.12 22.94 -1.24
CA LYS A 65 -1.66 23.05 -1.15
C LYS A 65 -1.00 22.42 -2.39
N ALA A 66 -1.43 21.23 -2.79
CA ALA A 66 -0.93 20.55 -3.99
C ALA A 66 -1.24 21.37 -5.25
N ASP A 67 -2.43 21.95 -5.35
CA ASP A 67 -2.83 22.80 -6.47
C ASP A 67 -1.95 24.07 -6.58
N LEU A 68 -1.71 24.75 -5.45
CA LEU A 68 -0.85 25.94 -5.37
C LEU A 68 0.63 25.62 -5.63
N ILE A 69 1.14 24.49 -5.13
CA ILE A 69 2.54 24.06 -5.40
C ILE A 69 2.74 23.84 -6.90
N ASN A 70 1.79 23.19 -7.58
CA ASN A 70 1.88 22.98 -9.02
C ASN A 70 1.78 24.30 -9.80
N LEU A 71 0.94 25.23 -9.37
CA LEU A 71 0.90 26.57 -9.93
C LEU A 71 2.27 27.27 -9.83
N ASN A 72 2.90 27.23 -8.66
CA ASN A 72 4.24 27.78 -8.44
C ASN A 72 5.32 27.08 -9.27
N ALA A 73 5.16 25.79 -9.54
CA ALA A 73 6.04 25.01 -10.42
C ALA A 73 5.83 25.29 -11.93
N GLY A 74 4.97 26.26 -12.27
CA GLY A 74 4.76 26.71 -13.65
C GLY A 74 3.55 26.10 -14.34
N ALA A 75 2.64 25.46 -13.60
CA ALA A 75 1.38 25.05 -14.19
C ALA A 75 0.56 26.24 -14.72
N ALA A 76 -0.39 25.94 -15.60
CA ALA A 76 -1.20 26.96 -16.25
C ALA A 76 -2.06 27.73 -15.25
N THR A 77 -2.60 27.01 -14.27
CA THR A 77 -3.78 27.41 -13.50
C THR A 77 -3.97 26.53 -12.25
N LEU A 78 -4.98 26.89 -11.44
CA LEU A 78 -5.55 26.10 -10.35
C LEU A 78 -6.66 25.19 -10.89
N PHE A 79 -6.65 23.92 -10.50
CA PHE A 79 -7.67 22.97 -10.95
C PHE A 79 -8.94 23.02 -10.11
N ILE A 80 -8.82 23.20 -8.80
CA ILE A 80 -9.96 23.20 -7.87
C ILE A 80 -11.05 24.20 -8.30
N PRO A 81 -10.76 25.48 -8.58
CA PRO A 81 -11.82 26.44 -8.91
C PRO A 81 -12.40 26.22 -10.32
N VAL A 82 -11.62 25.71 -11.28
CA VAL A 82 -12.09 25.52 -12.66
C VAL A 82 -12.92 24.24 -12.84
N ALA A 83 -12.80 23.26 -11.94
CA ALA A 83 -13.46 21.96 -12.10
C ALA A 83 -14.99 22.06 -12.14
N GLN A 84 -15.61 22.81 -11.22
CA GLN A 84 -17.07 23.02 -11.23
C GLN A 84 -17.52 23.83 -12.46
N GLU A 85 -16.83 24.94 -12.76
CA GLU A 85 -17.16 25.79 -13.93
C GLU A 85 -17.09 24.99 -15.25
N LEU A 86 -16.09 24.11 -15.38
CA LEU A 86 -15.97 23.21 -16.52
C LEU A 86 -17.18 22.28 -16.63
N CYS A 87 -17.62 21.69 -15.52
CA CYS A 87 -18.77 20.79 -15.50
C CYS A 87 -20.06 21.55 -15.85
N ASP A 88 -20.24 22.76 -15.33
CA ASP A 88 -21.38 23.62 -15.65
C ASP A 88 -21.42 23.93 -17.15
N PHE A 89 -20.26 24.25 -17.75
CA PHE A 89 -20.12 24.48 -19.19
C PHE A 89 -20.45 23.22 -20.03
N MET A 90 -20.06 22.04 -19.55
CA MET A 90 -20.35 20.76 -20.18
C MET A 90 -21.81 20.30 -20.00
N GLY A 91 -22.55 20.92 -19.07
CA GLY A 91 -23.81 20.37 -18.55
C GLY A 91 -23.62 19.00 -17.92
N ALA A 92 -22.51 18.79 -17.21
CA ALA A 92 -22.14 17.56 -16.53
C ALA A 92 -22.32 17.69 -15.01
N THR A 93 -22.44 16.56 -14.31
CA THR A 93 -22.46 16.52 -12.85
C THR A 93 -21.04 16.40 -12.30
N PHE A 94 -20.59 17.41 -11.56
CA PHE A 94 -19.32 17.36 -10.87
C PHE A 94 -19.42 16.54 -9.58
N HIS A 95 -18.42 15.67 -9.34
CA HIS A 95 -18.28 14.93 -8.10
C HIS A 95 -16.98 15.34 -7.38
N PRO A 96 -17.07 16.06 -6.23
CA PRO A 96 -15.91 16.63 -5.54
C PRO A 96 -15.14 15.62 -4.67
N LEU A 97 -15.26 14.31 -4.94
CA LEU A 97 -14.61 13.27 -4.17
C LEU A 97 -13.08 13.35 -4.33
N LEU A 98 -12.39 13.63 -3.22
CA LEU A 98 -10.93 13.61 -3.15
C LEU A 98 -10.46 12.56 -2.14
N VAL A 99 -9.27 11.99 -2.36
CA VAL A 99 -8.69 10.95 -1.50
C VAL A 99 -8.58 11.38 -0.02
N PRO A 100 -8.24 12.64 0.33
CA PRO A 100 -8.26 13.09 1.72
C PRO A 100 -9.63 13.00 2.40
N ASP A 101 -10.75 13.13 1.67
CA ASP A 101 -12.10 12.96 2.23
C ASP A 101 -12.29 11.53 2.77
N LEU A 102 -11.59 10.57 2.17
CA LEU A 102 -11.68 9.16 2.51
C LEU A 102 -10.70 8.76 3.60
N ILE A 103 -9.67 9.55 3.89
CA ILE A 103 -8.59 9.13 4.80
C ILE A 103 -8.65 9.89 6.12
N CYS A 104 -9.00 11.16 6.08
CA CYS A 104 -9.15 11.98 7.27
C CYS A 104 -10.29 11.45 8.15
N GLU A 105 -10.08 11.52 9.47
CA GLU A 105 -11.14 11.24 10.43
C GLU A 105 -12.24 12.30 10.30
N ASN A 106 -13.50 11.86 10.29
CA ASN A 106 -14.69 12.72 10.26
C ASN A 106 -14.85 13.62 9.02
N ALA A 107 -14.10 13.39 7.94
CA ALA A 107 -14.33 14.09 6.67
C ALA A 107 -15.48 13.44 5.89
N ALA A 108 -16.37 14.26 5.34
CA ALA A 108 -17.36 13.86 4.37
C ALA A 108 -16.85 14.09 2.93
N ILE A 109 -17.44 13.38 1.98
CA ILE A 109 -17.12 13.54 0.56
C ILE A 109 -17.31 15.01 0.14
N GLY A 110 -16.27 15.58 -0.48
CA GLY A 110 -16.22 16.96 -0.93
C GLY A 110 -15.81 17.98 0.12
N ASP A 111 -15.56 17.61 1.37
CA ASP A 111 -15.12 18.55 2.41
C ASP A 111 -13.77 19.18 2.06
N THR A 112 -12.84 18.41 1.51
CA THR A 112 -11.53 18.91 1.09
C THR A 112 -11.66 19.95 -0.02
N TYR A 113 -12.51 19.68 -1.02
CA TYR A 113 -12.79 20.60 -2.12
C TYR A 113 -13.46 21.89 -1.63
N ARG A 114 -14.53 21.78 -0.82
CA ARG A 114 -15.24 22.94 -0.26
C ARG A 114 -14.34 23.79 0.63
N SER A 115 -13.51 23.15 1.45
CA SER A 115 -12.55 23.83 2.32
C SER A 115 -11.52 24.61 1.50
N ALA A 116 -11.05 24.05 0.38
CA ALA A 116 -10.15 24.76 -0.53
C ALA A 116 -10.80 26.02 -1.14
N LEU A 117 -12.05 25.92 -1.59
CA LEU A 117 -12.81 27.07 -2.10
C LEU A 117 -13.02 28.15 -1.02
N GLN A 118 -13.40 27.75 0.20
CA GLN A 118 -13.60 28.68 1.30
C GLN A 118 -12.32 29.47 1.64
N VAL A 119 -11.16 28.79 1.66
CA VAL A 119 -9.87 29.45 1.85
C VAL A 119 -9.57 30.43 0.72
N MET A 120 -9.85 30.06 -0.53
CA MET A 120 -9.69 30.96 -1.67
C MET A 120 -10.56 32.21 -1.50
N GLU A 121 -11.84 32.05 -1.16
CA GLU A 121 -12.79 33.16 -0.96
C GLU A 121 -12.36 34.12 0.17
N GLN A 122 -11.89 33.58 1.29
CA GLN A 122 -11.44 34.36 2.45
C GLN A 122 -10.19 35.19 2.18
N ASN A 123 -9.33 34.77 1.24
CA ASN A 123 -8.09 35.46 0.88
C ASN A 123 -8.26 36.44 -0.31
N GLY A 124 -9.51 36.80 -0.61
CA GLY A 124 -9.91 37.59 -1.76
C GLY A 124 -10.71 36.71 -2.71
N SER A 125 -11.96 37.11 -3.00
CA SER A 125 -12.91 36.42 -3.90
C SER A 125 -12.23 35.63 -5.02
N LEU A 126 -12.77 34.47 -5.42
CA LEU A 126 -12.29 33.71 -6.59
C LEU A 126 -11.98 34.61 -7.82
N ASN A 127 -12.77 35.67 -8.02
CA ASN A 127 -12.55 36.67 -9.07
C ASN A 127 -11.28 37.53 -8.87
N HIS A 128 -10.86 37.78 -7.63
CA HIS A 128 -9.60 38.44 -7.29
C HIS A 128 -8.38 37.56 -7.48
N LEU A 129 -8.47 36.22 -7.35
CA LEU A 129 -7.36 35.32 -7.70
C LEU A 129 -6.93 35.51 -9.16
N ASN A 130 -7.91 35.65 -10.07
CA ASN A 130 -7.69 35.99 -11.48
C ASN A 130 -7.08 37.38 -11.72
N LEU A 131 -7.00 38.23 -10.69
CA LEU A 131 -6.47 39.60 -10.74
C LEU A 131 -5.20 39.76 -9.87
N LEU A 132 -4.74 38.71 -9.19
CA LEU A 132 -3.54 38.79 -8.38
C LEU A 132 -2.30 38.97 -9.26
N ASN A 133 -1.47 39.95 -8.92
CA ASN A 133 -0.12 40.03 -9.45
C ASN A 133 0.75 38.88 -8.89
N SER A 134 1.93 38.70 -9.50
CA SER A 134 2.89 37.66 -9.12
C SER A 134 3.22 37.66 -7.63
N ASP A 135 3.36 38.84 -7.01
CA ASP A 135 3.80 38.97 -5.62
C ASP A 135 2.73 38.51 -4.63
N SER A 136 1.47 38.85 -4.87
CA SER A 136 0.34 38.40 -4.04
C SER A 136 0.12 36.90 -4.16
N LEU A 137 0.28 36.34 -5.37
CA LEU A 137 0.23 34.89 -5.58
C LEU A 137 1.36 34.19 -4.82
N MET A 138 2.58 34.71 -4.90
CA MET A 138 3.74 34.18 -4.17
C MET A 138 3.54 34.22 -2.65
N LYS A 139 2.88 35.25 -2.11
CA LYS A 139 2.52 35.31 -0.67
C LYS A 139 1.54 34.21 -0.28
N LEU A 140 0.51 33.97 -1.10
CA LEU A 140 -0.47 32.90 -0.86
C LEU A 140 0.21 31.52 -0.90
N VAL A 141 1.05 31.28 -1.93
CA VAL A 141 1.87 30.06 -2.05
C VAL A 141 2.79 29.92 -0.83
N THR A 142 3.46 31.00 -0.42
CA THR A 142 4.36 30.98 0.75
C THR A 142 3.61 30.65 2.03
N SER A 143 2.40 31.18 2.24
CA SER A 143 1.54 30.83 3.39
C SER A 143 1.08 29.36 3.35
N ALA A 144 0.79 28.84 2.15
CA ALA A 144 0.45 27.43 1.95
C ALA A 144 1.63 26.49 2.26
N ILE A 145 2.85 26.90 1.89
CA ILE A 145 4.08 26.14 2.13
C ILE A 145 4.54 26.26 3.60
N SER A 146 4.47 27.45 4.20
CA SER A 146 4.91 27.73 5.58
C SER A 146 3.99 27.18 6.65
N GLY A 147 2.81 26.70 6.27
CA GLY A 147 1.98 25.85 7.09
C GLY A 147 0.83 26.51 7.83
N GLN A 148 0.52 27.78 7.53
CA GLN A 148 -0.75 28.36 7.97
C GLN A 148 -1.96 27.65 7.34
N LEU A 149 -1.78 26.99 6.19
CA LEU A 149 -2.77 26.13 5.53
C LEU A 149 -2.48 24.62 5.71
N ASN A 150 -1.58 24.23 6.62
CA ASN A 150 -1.14 22.83 6.80
C ASN A 150 -2.22 21.87 7.32
N SER A 151 -3.40 22.35 7.74
CA SER A 151 -4.46 21.47 8.26
C SER A 151 -5.16 20.64 7.17
N LEU A 152 -4.92 20.92 5.89
CA LEU A 152 -5.38 20.10 4.77
C LEU A 152 -4.29 19.08 4.43
N TYR A 153 -4.38 17.91 5.04
CA TYR A 153 -3.47 16.77 4.91
C TYR A 153 -3.02 16.56 3.45
N CYS A 154 -1.73 16.74 3.21
CA CYS A 154 -1.12 16.50 1.91
C CYS A 154 -0.94 14.99 1.71
N ILE A 155 -1.99 14.32 1.25
CA ILE A 155 -1.90 12.93 0.80
C ILE A 155 -1.61 12.96 -0.69
N SER A 156 -0.41 12.53 -1.08
CA SER A 156 -0.06 12.33 -2.48
C SER A 156 -0.18 10.84 -2.80
N ASP A 157 -1.24 10.43 -3.50
CA ASP A 157 -1.30 9.13 -4.17
C ASP A 157 -0.67 9.28 -5.55
N GLU A 158 0.66 9.30 -5.63
CA GLU A 158 1.40 9.48 -6.91
C GLU A 158 0.97 8.47 -7.98
N SER A 159 0.48 7.34 -7.49
CA SER A 159 0.07 6.15 -8.21
C SER A 159 -1.34 6.21 -8.78
N LYS A 160 -2.17 7.12 -8.25
CA LYS A 160 -3.60 7.32 -8.58
C LYS A 160 -4.52 6.11 -8.33
N PHE A 161 -4.02 5.03 -7.73
CA PHE A 161 -4.83 3.84 -7.46
C PHE A 161 -5.97 4.10 -6.48
N LEU A 162 -5.72 4.73 -5.32
CA LEU A 162 -6.75 4.97 -4.30
C LEU A 162 -7.83 5.88 -4.84
N MET A 163 -7.42 6.90 -5.58
CA MET A 163 -8.32 7.83 -6.24
C MET A 163 -9.21 7.09 -7.26
N LEU A 164 -8.61 6.37 -8.22
CA LEU A 164 -9.38 5.69 -9.25
C LEU A 164 -10.30 4.60 -8.66
N TYR A 165 -9.78 3.77 -7.77
CA TYR A 165 -10.56 2.73 -7.08
C TYR A 165 -11.75 3.32 -6.32
N SER A 166 -11.53 4.41 -5.58
CA SER A 166 -12.60 5.04 -4.81
C SER A 166 -13.67 5.69 -5.69
N GLN A 167 -13.29 6.33 -6.80
CA GLN A 167 -14.23 6.94 -7.73
C GLN A 167 -15.11 5.88 -8.42
N ILE A 168 -14.52 4.76 -8.84
CA ILE A 168 -15.23 3.62 -9.44
C ILE A 168 -16.27 3.06 -8.45
N GLN A 169 -15.86 2.81 -7.20
CA GLN A 169 -16.75 2.25 -6.18
C GLN A 169 -17.87 3.24 -5.82
N TYR A 170 -17.51 4.51 -5.61
CA TYR A 170 -18.46 5.56 -5.28
C TYR A 170 -19.53 5.72 -6.37
N ILE A 171 -19.15 5.86 -7.64
CA ILE A 171 -20.13 6.09 -8.70
C ILE A 171 -21.02 4.86 -8.97
N SER A 172 -20.47 3.65 -8.85
CA SER A 172 -21.24 2.42 -8.96
C SER A 172 -22.30 2.27 -7.86
N GLN A 173 -22.03 2.80 -6.65
CA GLN A 173 -23.02 2.84 -5.57
C GLN A 173 -24.10 3.89 -5.78
N GLN A 174 -23.76 5.04 -6.37
CA GLN A 174 -24.76 6.08 -6.67
C GLN A 174 -25.71 5.64 -7.80
N TYR A 175 -25.25 4.78 -8.71
CA TYR A 175 -25.99 4.33 -9.88
C TYR A 175 -25.94 2.80 -10.03
N PRO A 176 -26.55 2.04 -9.10
CA PRO A 176 -26.37 0.58 -9.02
C PRO A 176 -26.99 -0.19 -10.20
N ASP A 177 -28.05 0.35 -10.81
CA ASP A 177 -28.78 -0.28 -11.90
C ASP A 177 -28.34 0.20 -13.30
N GLU A 178 -27.42 1.16 -13.34
CA GLU A 178 -26.96 1.78 -14.57
C GLU A 178 -25.70 1.10 -15.10
N LYS A 179 -25.57 1.05 -16.43
CA LYS A 179 -24.28 0.71 -17.07
C LYS A 179 -23.38 1.94 -17.05
N ILE A 180 -22.18 1.80 -16.52
CA ILE A 180 -21.25 2.90 -16.32
C ILE A 180 -20.07 2.72 -17.27
N ASN A 181 -19.89 3.66 -18.21
CA ASN A 181 -18.63 3.78 -18.93
C ASN A 181 -17.70 4.72 -18.16
N PHE A 182 -16.67 4.17 -17.52
CA PHE A 182 -15.74 4.94 -16.71
C PHE A 182 -14.45 5.19 -17.47
N GLU A 183 -14.23 6.42 -17.90
CA GLU A 183 -13.08 6.86 -18.67
C GLU A 183 -12.09 7.60 -17.77
N PHE A 184 -10.88 7.04 -17.62
CA PHE A 184 -9.78 7.65 -16.89
C PHE A 184 -8.73 8.19 -17.85
N TYR A 185 -8.37 9.47 -17.71
CA TYR A 185 -7.44 10.16 -18.61
C TYR A 185 -6.19 10.66 -17.87
N ASP A 186 -5.02 10.32 -18.39
CA ASP A 186 -3.71 10.74 -17.86
C ASP A 186 -2.69 10.95 -18.98
N ASP A 187 -1.68 11.79 -18.76
CA ASP A 187 -0.60 12.03 -19.72
C ASP A 187 0.54 10.99 -19.60
N LYS A 188 0.66 10.35 -18.43
CA LYS A 188 1.79 9.52 -18.01
C LYS A 188 1.56 8.02 -18.17
N GLU A 189 2.23 7.43 -19.15
CA GLU A 189 2.20 5.99 -19.40
C GLU A 189 2.71 5.14 -18.22
N ASP A 190 3.67 5.66 -17.45
CA ASP A 190 4.19 5.03 -16.24
C ASP A 190 3.20 5.02 -15.06
N ILE A 191 2.12 5.79 -15.13
CA ILE A 191 0.95 5.69 -14.24
C ILE A 191 -0.10 4.77 -14.86
N LEU A 192 -0.42 4.97 -16.15
CA LEU A 192 -1.50 4.25 -16.82
C LEU A 192 -1.27 2.73 -16.89
N LYS A 193 -0.06 2.31 -17.24
CA LYS A 193 0.26 0.89 -17.42
C LYS A 193 0.14 0.10 -16.10
N PRO A 194 0.71 0.54 -14.96
CA PRO A 194 0.48 -0.15 -13.70
C PRO A 194 -0.99 -0.20 -13.25
N LEU A 195 -1.76 0.89 -13.45
CA LEU A 195 -3.20 0.89 -13.16
C LEU A 195 -3.93 -0.16 -14.01
N TYR A 196 -3.66 -0.18 -15.31
CA TYR A 196 -4.21 -1.18 -16.22
C TYR A 196 -3.82 -2.60 -15.79
N ASP A 197 -2.55 -2.84 -15.45
CA ASP A 197 -2.07 -4.16 -15.04
C ASP A 197 -2.76 -4.65 -13.76
N ILE A 198 -3.09 -3.77 -12.80
CA ILE A 198 -3.82 -4.14 -11.58
C ILE A 198 -5.26 -4.52 -11.92
N PHE A 199 -5.98 -3.64 -12.61
CA PHE A 199 -7.41 -3.80 -12.86
C PHE A 199 -7.71 -4.90 -13.88
N SER A 200 -6.87 -5.07 -14.90
CA SER A 200 -7.06 -6.13 -15.91
C SER A 200 -6.77 -7.53 -15.36
N LYS A 201 -5.83 -7.66 -14.43
CA LYS A 201 -5.55 -8.94 -13.73
C LYS A 201 -6.58 -9.22 -12.63
N ASN A 202 -7.22 -8.19 -12.10
CA ASN A 202 -8.19 -8.29 -11.01
C ASN A 202 -9.50 -7.55 -11.38
N PRO A 203 -10.23 -8.00 -12.41
CA PRO A 203 -11.47 -7.34 -12.84
C PRO A 203 -12.57 -7.38 -11.77
N ASP A 204 -12.44 -8.25 -10.77
CA ASP A 204 -13.29 -8.30 -9.58
C ASP A 204 -13.16 -7.07 -8.67
N LEU A 205 -12.13 -6.23 -8.85
CA LEU A 205 -12.01 -4.95 -8.15
C LEU A 205 -12.93 -3.86 -8.71
N ILE A 206 -13.42 -4.05 -9.93
CA ILE A 206 -14.34 -3.14 -10.62
C ILE A 206 -15.75 -3.74 -10.50
N PRO A 207 -16.76 -3.00 -10.03
CA PRO A 207 -18.13 -3.45 -9.98
C PRO A 207 -18.65 -3.90 -11.36
N ALA A 208 -19.48 -4.95 -11.39
CA ALA A 208 -19.94 -5.57 -12.63
C ALA A 208 -20.75 -4.64 -13.55
N ASN A 209 -21.29 -3.54 -13.04
CA ASN A 209 -21.97 -2.52 -13.82
C ASN A 209 -21.04 -1.46 -14.42
N VAL A 210 -19.73 -1.55 -14.19
CA VAL A 210 -18.71 -0.61 -14.68
C VAL A 210 -17.84 -1.25 -15.75
N THR A 211 -17.63 -0.53 -16.86
CA THR A 211 -16.53 -0.77 -17.80
C THR A 211 -15.49 0.32 -17.61
N LEU A 212 -14.24 -0.05 -17.34
CA LEU A 212 -13.14 0.90 -17.15
C LEU A 212 -12.33 1.03 -18.43
N GLU A 213 -12.22 2.26 -18.93
CA GLU A 213 -11.37 2.67 -20.05
C GLU A 213 -10.23 3.53 -19.53
N ILE A 214 -9.00 3.09 -19.81
CA ILE A 214 -7.78 3.82 -19.42
C ILE A 214 -7.20 4.44 -20.68
N ASN A 215 -7.17 5.77 -20.71
CA ASN A 215 -6.88 6.56 -21.90
C ASN A 215 -5.67 7.46 -21.67
N ARG A 216 -4.72 7.44 -22.62
CA ARG A 216 -3.60 8.37 -22.61
C ARG A 216 -3.96 9.64 -23.35
N TYR A 217 -3.95 10.76 -22.64
CA TYR A 217 -4.23 12.07 -23.19
C TYR A 217 -3.07 13.02 -22.93
N LEU A 218 -2.37 13.41 -23.99
CA LEU A 218 -1.13 14.16 -23.88
C LEU A 218 -1.13 15.34 -24.83
N ASN A 219 -0.90 16.53 -24.29
CA ASN A 219 -0.80 17.78 -25.06
C ASN A 219 -2.02 18.05 -25.96
N GLY A 220 -3.23 17.86 -25.43
CA GLY A 220 -4.47 18.17 -26.15
C GLY A 220 -4.86 17.13 -27.20
N LYS A 221 -4.33 15.91 -27.09
CA LYS A 221 -4.59 14.82 -28.03
C LYS A 221 -4.79 13.50 -27.32
N LEU A 222 -5.88 12.82 -27.66
CA LEU A 222 -6.04 11.41 -27.35
C LEU A 222 -5.02 10.59 -28.16
N MET A 223 -4.21 9.81 -27.46
CA MET A 223 -3.28 8.87 -28.09
C MET A 223 -4.04 7.61 -28.54
N ASP A 224 -3.47 6.86 -29.49
CA ASP A 224 -4.05 5.59 -29.95
C ASP A 224 -4.33 4.66 -28.77
N ALA A 225 -5.42 3.88 -28.87
CA ALA A 225 -5.87 2.97 -27.81
C ALA A 225 -4.76 1.98 -27.43
N GLN A 226 -4.11 2.24 -26.30
CA GLN A 226 -3.04 1.40 -25.76
C GLN A 226 -3.58 0.25 -24.91
N PHE A 227 -4.76 0.44 -24.33
CA PHE A 227 -5.35 -0.44 -23.34
C PHE A 227 -6.75 -0.87 -23.81
N SER A 228 -7.07 -2.15 -23.64
CA SER A 228 -8.42 -2.63 -23.93
C SER A 228 -9.37 -2.25 -22.78
N PRO A 229 -10.65 -1.95 -23.04
CA PRO A 229 -11.62 -1.75 -21.96
C PRO A 229 -11.70 -2.95 -21.02
N ILE A 230 -11.78 -2.69 -19.71
CA ILE A 230 -11.88 -3.72 -18.67
C ILE A 230 -13.31 -3.80 -18.18
N LEU A 231 -13.99 -4.91 -18.48
CA LEU A 231 -15.32 -5.17 -17.94
C LEU A 231 -15.21 -5.62 -16.47
N GLY A 232 -15.87 -4.90 -15.58
CA GLY A 232 -15.92 -5.26 -14.17
C GLY A 232 -16.61 -6.60 -13.90
N GLN A 233 -16.18 -7.27 -12.85
CA GLN A 233 -16.72 -8.58 -12.41
C GLN A 233 -17.06 -8.60 -10.91
N GLY A 234 -16.79 -7.50 -10.21
CA GLY A 234 -16.94 -7.37 -8.77
C GLY A 234 -18.32 -6.95 -8.32
N SER A 235 -18.52 -6.96 -6.99
CA SER A 235 -19.64 -6.30 -6.33
C SER A 235 -19.29 -4.85 -6.00
N GLN A 236 -20.31 -4.02 -5.77
CA GLN A 236 -20.12 -2.76 -5.07
C GLN A 236 -19.59 -3.04 -3.65
N GLN A 237 -18.55 -2.32 -3.25
CA GLN A 237 -17.92 -2.46 -1.94
C GLN A 237 -18.48 -1.40 -1.00
N GLU A 238 -19.53 -1.70 -0.22
CA GLU A 238 -20.19 -0.75 0.70
C GLU A 238 -19.20 -0.01 1.63
N ASN A 239 -18.07 -0.63 1.93
CA ASN A 239 -17.01 -0.14 2.80
C ASN A 239 -15.74 0.35 2.08
N TYR A 240 -15.80 0.67 0.78
CA TYR A 240 -14.60 1.04 0.00
C TYR A 240 -13.76 2.14 0.68
N GLN A 241 -14.40 3.03 1.44
CA GLN A 241 -13.72 4.08 2.21
C GLN A 241 -12.76 3.49 3.27
N SER A 242 -13.21 2.47 4.01
CA SER A 242 -12.38 1.73 4.99
C SER A 242 -11.23 0.98 4.31
N ILE A 243 -11.48 0.37 3.14
CA ILE A 243 -10.45 -0.26 2.32
C ILE A 243 -9.38 0.76 1.92
N VAL A 244 -9.79 1.94 1.43
CA VAL A 244 -8.88 3.02 1.02
C VAL A 244 -8.04 3.51 2.20
N LYS A 245 -8.65 3.75 3.37
CA LYS A 245 -7.93 4.10 4.61
C LYS A 245 -6.84 3.09 4.95
N LEU A 246 -7.19 1.81 4.85
CA LEU A 246 -6.28 0.73 5.20
C LEU A 246 -5.10 0.61 4.22
N ILE A 247 -5.38 0.62 2.91
CA ILE A 247 -4.33 0.55 1.89
C ILE A 247 -3.39 1.74 2.06
N HIS A 248 -3.92 2.95 2.28
CA HIS A 248 -3.12 4.13 2.58
C HIS A 248 -2.25 3.97 3.83
N LYS A 249 -2.80 3.45 4.93
CA LYS A 249 -2.02 3.20 6.17
C LYS A 249 -0.85 2.24 5.90
N GLN A 250 -1.10 1.20 5.12
CA GLN A 250 -0.11 0.16 4.82
C GLN A 250 0.99 0.65 3.88
N SER A 251 0.64 1.40 2.84
CA SER A 251 1.62 1.98 1.91
C SER A 251 2.48 3.07 2.57
N CYS A 252 1.94 3.81 3.54
CA CYS A 252 2.68 4.84 4.28
C CYS A 252 3.61 4.28 5.37
N SER A 253 3.38 3.05 5.86
CA SER A 253 4.15 2.45 6.97
C SER A 253 5.66 2.30 6.72
N HIS A 254 6.09 2.37 5.46
CA HIS A 254 7.49 2.23 5.04
C HIS A 254 8.20 3.57 4.76
N LEU A 255 7.49 4.70 4.79
CA LEU A 255 8.02 6.00 4.39
C LEU A 255 8.40 6.84 5.63
N LYS A 256 9.66 7.28 5.69
CA LYS A 256 10.18 8.15 6.77
C LYS A 256 9.51 9.53 6.82
N SER A 257 8.80 9.92 5.76
CA SER A 257 8.03 11.16 5.64
C SER A 257 6.57 10.80 5.34
N GLY A 258 5.69 10.86 6.34
CA GLY A 258 4.30 10.36 6.30
C GLY A 258 3.31 11.09 5.38
N ASN A 259 3.76 11.72 4.29
CA ASN A 259 2.93 12.57 3.41
C ASN A 259 2.96 12.16 1.92
N CYS A 260 3.58 11.04 1.56
CA CYS A 260 3.50 10.49 0.20
C CYS A 260 3.09 9.02 0.30
N CYS A 261 2.17 8.59 -0.56
CA CYS A 261 1.63 7.25 -0.62
C CYS A 261 2.07 6.64 -1.95
N ARG A 262 2.97 5.64 -1.89
CA ARG A 262 3.44 4.92 -3.08
C ARG A 262 2.74 3.57 -3.18
N VAL A 263 1.44 3.59 -3.45
CA VAL A 263 0.64 2.35 -3.49
C VAL A 263 1.18 1.36 -4.52
N LEU A 264 1.65 1.82 -5.68
CA LEU A 264 2.25 0.96 -6.72
C LEU A 264 3.63 0.38 -6.36
N GLU A 265 4.24 0.74 -5.23
CA GLU A 265 5.36 -0.02 -4.68
C GLU A 265 4.90 -1.26 -3.91
N MET A 266 3.60 -1.38 -3.61
CA MET A 266 3.00 -2.62 -3.13
C MET A 266 2.79 -3.58 -4.30
N ASP A 267 2.99 -4.86 -4.04
CA ASP A 267 2.66 -5.92 -4.98
C ASP A 267 1.18 -5.84 -5.42
N ASN A 268 0.89 -5.95 -6.72
CA ASN A 268 -0.48 -5.83 -7.26
C ASN A 268 -1.44 -6.81 -6.58
N GLU A 269 -0.98 -8.03 -6.29
CA GLU A 269 -1.78 -9.04 -5.63
C GLU A 269 -2.04 -8.68 -4.17
N LYS A 270 -1.08 -8.02 -3.51
CA LYS A 270 -1.27 -7.46 -2.17
C LYS A 270 -2.39 -6.40 -2.16
N ILE A 271 -2.39 -5.47 -3.12
CA ILE A 271 -3.45 -4.46 -3.23
C ILE A 271 -4.81 -5.13 -3.44
N ALA A 272 -4.90 -6.07 -4.38
CA ALA A 272 -6.13 -6.80 -4.66
C ALA A 272 -6.66 -7.55 -3.42
N ARG A 273 -5.77 -8.18 -2.63
CA ARG A 273 -6.14 -8.82 -1.37
C ARG A 273 -6.75 -7.83 -0.36
N TYR A 274 -6.17 -6.65 -0.19
CA TYR A 274 -6.76 -5.63 0.70
C TYR A 274 -8.16 -5.21 0.26
N CYS A 275 -8.36 -5.02 -1.05
CA CYS A 275 -9.68 -4.68 -1.58
C CYS A 275 -10.71 -5.80 -1.35
N ARG A 276 -10.31 -7.08 -1.47
CA ARG A 276 -11.18 -8.24 -1.25
C ARG A 276 -11.54 -8.46 0.23
N PHE A 277 -10.65 -8.09 1.15
CA PHE A 277 -10.81 -8.42 2.58
C PHE A 277 -11.17 -7.23 3.48
N GLY A 278 -11.21 -5.99 2.98
CA GLY A 278 -11.17 -4.81 3.84
C GLY A 278 -12.36 -4.52 4.76
N ASN A 279 -13.36 -5.41 4.81
CA ASN A 279 -14.45 -5.37 5.81
C ASN A 279 -14.24 -6.34 6.97
N ASP A 280 -13.33 -7.29 6.81
CA ASP A 280 -13.15 -8.39 7.72
C ASP A 280 -11.90 -8.11 8.55
N GLU A 281 -12.08 -7.35 9.63
CA GLU A 281 -10.98 -7.01 10.55
C GLU A 281 -10.17 -8.25 10.98
N PRO A 282 -10.79 -9.40 11.31
CA PRO A 282 -10.06 -10.65 11.48
C PRO A 282 -9.17 -11.00 10.28
N ARG A 283 -9.70 -11.06 9.05
CA ARG A 283 -8.89 -11.36 7.85
C ARG A 283 -7.82 -10.30 7.56
N LEU A 284 -8.03 -9.04 7.92
CA LEU A 284 -7.00 -8.00 7.81
C LEU A 284 -5.86 -8.24 8.80
N ARG A 285 -6.16 -8.63 10.05
CA ARG A 285 -5.14 -9.05 11.03
C ARG A 285 -4.40 -10.30 10.56
N LEU A 286 -5.09 -11.24 9.91
CA LEU A 286 -4.45 -12.40 9.28
C LEU A 286 -3.49 -11.95 8.16
N LEU A 287 -3.93 -11.03 7.29
CA LEU A 287 -3.12 -10.50 6.20
C LEU A 287 -1.86 -9.81 6.75
N ASP A 288 -2.00 -8.95 7.76
CA ASP A 288 -0.89 -8.31 8.46
C ASP A 288 0.06 -9.35 9.09
N SER A 289 -0.49 -10.42 9.66
CA SER A 289 0.30 -11.50 10.25
C SER A 289 1.12 -12.26 9.21
N VAL A 290 0.53 -12.58 8.05
CA VAL A 290 1.23 -13.24 6.93
C VAL A 290 2.30 -12.32 6.33
N GLU A 291 1.99 -11.04 6.19
CA GLU A 291 2.93 -10.01 5.73
C GLU A 291 4.09 -9.81 6.70
N ASN A 292 3.83 -9.87 8.00
CA ASN A 292 4.91 -9.82 8.99
C ASN A 292 5.84 -11.03 8.84
N LEU A 293 5.28 -12.23 8.67
CA LEU A 293 6.08 -13.46 8.46
C LEU A 293 6.97 -13.37 7.21
N SER A 294 6.46 -12.80 6.12
CA SER A 294 7.21 -12.67 4.86
C SER A 294 8.47 -11.82 5.01
N ARG A 295 8.47 -10.82 5.91
CA ARG A 295 9.65 -9.97 6.18
C ARG A 295 10.80 -10.73 6.83
N HIS A 296 10.54 -11.89 7.41
CA HIS A 296 11.56 -12.73 8.05
C HIS A 296 12.03 -13.89 7.16
N GLN A 297 11.80 -13.80 5.84
CA GLN A 297 12.27 -14.76 4.86
C GLN A 297 13.79 -15.00 4.96
N VAL A 298 14.21 -16.26 4.85
CA VAL A 298 15.62 -16.67 4.93
C VAL A 298 16.27 -16.56 3.56
N GLY A 299 16.83 -15.41 3.25
CA GLY A 299 17.42 -15.16 1.94
C GLY A 299 16.38 -15.12 0.82
N LYS A 300 16.82 -15.04 -0.45
CA LYS A 300 15.93 -14.85 -1.61
C LYS A 300 15.25 -16.13 -2.13
N LYS A 301 15.52 -17.28 -1.52
CA LYS A 301 15.10 -18.61 -2.03
C LYS A 301 14.44 -19.46 -0.95
N ASP A 302 13.73 -18.83 -0.04
CA ASP A 302 13.03 -19.53 1.04
C ASP A 302 11.70 -20.10 0.54
N GLY A 303 11.80 -21.19 -0.23
CA GLY A 303 10.63 -21.85 -0.81
C GLY A 303 9.63 -22.33 0.25
N LYS A 304 10.08 -22.63 1.46
CA LYS A 304 9.17 -22.99 2.57
C LYS A 304 8.36 -21.81 3.08
N MET A 305 8.95 -20.62 3.14
CA MET A 305 8.19 -19.39 3.42
C MET A 305 7.22 -19.07 2.29
N ASP A 306 7.63 -19.21 1.03
CA ASP A 306 6.75 -18.95 -0.11
C ASP A 306 5.55 -19.92 -0.14
N GLU A 307 5.80 -21.22 0.09
CA GLU A 307 4.75 -22.25 0.23
C GLU A 307 3.79 -21.92 1.38
N PHE A 308 4.32 -21.52 2.55
CA PHE A 308 3.52 -21.19 3.72
C PHE A 308 2.63 -19.95 3.51
N ILE A 309 3.20 -18.88 2.95
CA ILE A 309 2.46 -17.65 2.62
C ILE A 309 1.35 -17.95 1.63
N LYS A 310 1.66 -18.68 0.55
CA LYS A 310 0.68 -19.09 -0.44
C LYS A 310 -0.46 -19.91 0.19
N GLY A 311 -0.11 -20.94 0.96
CA GLY A 311 -1.10 -21.78 1.64
C GLY A 311 -1.94 -21.00 2.67
N SER A 312 -1.36 -19.99 3.33
CA SER A 312 -2.08 -19.10 4.24
C SER A 312 -3.12 -18.26 3.49
N TYR A 313 -2.76 -17.70 2.33
CA TYR A 313 -3.72 -16.98 1.49
C TYR A 313 -4.84 -17.87 0.95
N GLU A 314 -4.51 -19.08 0.49
CA GLU A 314 -5.51 -20.05 0.03
C GLU A 314 -6.48 -20.43 1.16
N LYS A 315 -5.98 -20.61 2.38
CA LYS A 315 -6.85 -20.83 3.55
C LYS A 315 -7.74 -19.62 3.78
N MET A 316 -7.19 -18.41 3.87
CA MET A 316 -7.96 -17.18 4.10
C MET A 316 -9.08 -16.97 3.08
N ALA A 317 -8.81 -17.24 1.79
CA ALA A 317 -9.78 -17.11 0.72
C ALA A 317 -10.96 -18.10 0.83
N ASN A 318 -10.73 -19.29 1.38
CA ASN A 318 -11.73 -20.36 1.49
C ASN A 318 -12.41 -20.46 2.87
N THR A 319 -11.96 -19.69 3.84
CA THR A 319 -12.38 -19.78 5.25
C THR A 319 -13.69 -19.01 5.47
N LYS A 320 -14.66 -19.62 6.16
CA LYS A 320 -15.85 -18.93 6.70
C LYS A 320 -15.50 -18.25 8.02
N ASP A 321 -16.18 -17.16 8.39
CA ASP A 321 -15.82 -16.29 9.53
C ASP A 321 -15.45 -17.03 10.83
N ARG A 322 -16.08 -18.16 11.15
CA ARG A 322 -15.80 -18.93 12.38
C ARG A 322 -14.42 -19.61 12.42
N ASP A 323 -13.83 -19.93 11.27
CA ASP A 323 -12.52 -20.61 11.20
C ASP A 323 -11.34 -19.60 11.18
N SER A 324 -11.65 -18.29 11.09
CA SER A 324 -10.64 -17.21 11.08
C SER A 324 -9.83 -17.14 12.37
N VAL A 325 -10.45 -17.42 13.52
CA VAL A 325 -9.79 -17.40 14.84
C VAL A 325 -8.71 -18.47 14.95
N THR A 326 -8.96 -19.68 14.45
CA THR A 326 -7.97 -20.76 14.48
C THR A 326 -6.78 -20.46 13.57
N ILE A 327 -7.04 -19.89 12.39
CA ILE A 327 -5.97 -19.45 11.48
C ILE A 327 -5.16 -18.33 12.14
N GLN A 328 -5.83 -17.40 12.84
CA GLN A 328 -5.17 -16.31 13.55
C GLN A 328 -4.24 -16.83 14.63
N GLN A 329 -4.73 -17.71 15.51
CA GLN A 329 -3.92 -18.31 16.56
C GLN A 329 -2.69 -19.03 15.99
N SER A 330 -2.87 -19.82 14.92
CA SER A 330 -1.76 -20.52 14.26
C SER A 330 -0.73 -19.54 13.67
N LEU A 331 -1.16 -18.43 13.08
CA LEU A 331 -0.26 -17.40 12.55
C LEU A 331 0.43 -16.59 13.65
N GLU A 332 -0.25 -16.30 14.76
CA GLU A 332 0.33 -15.63 15.93
C GLU A 332 1.39 -16.51 16.60
N GLU A 333 1.13 -17.80 16.78
CA GLU A 333 2.11 -18.78 17.24
C GLU A 333 3.34 -18.82 16.33
N THR A 334 3.11 -18.82 15.01
CA THR A 334 4.18 -18.82 14.00
C THR A 334 4.97 -17.50 14.01
N ASN A 335 4.32 -16.35 14.20
CA ASN A 335 4.97 -15.05 14.34
C ASN A 335 5.83 -14.99 15.61
N ASN A 336 5.33 -15.52 16.72
CA ASN A 336 6.12 -15.62 17.96
C ASN A 336 7.34 -16.53 17.80
N ALA A 337 7.19 -17.62 17.05
CA ALA A 337 8.26 -18.53 16.69
C ALA A 337 9.34 -17.90 15.80
N ILE A 338 9.02 -16.86 15.02
CA ILE A 338 9.95 -16.28 14.05
C ILE A 338 11.11 -15.52 14.66
N LYS A 339 11.00 -15.10 15.93
CA LYS A 339 12.12 -14.52 16.72
C LYS A 339 13.34 -15.45 16.72
N VAL A 340 13.13 -16.78 16.61
CA VAL A 340 14.19 -17.77 16.46
C VAL A 340 14.94 -17.60 15.13
N THR A 341 14.18 -17.53 14.04
CA THR A 341 14.68 -17.31 12.68
C THR A 341 15.46 -16.00 12.58
N GLU A 342 14.97 -14.92 13.20
CA GLU A 342 15.65 -13.62 13.20
C GLU A 342 17.03 -13.67 13.84
N ALA A 343 17.17 -14.33 15.00
CA ALA A 343 18.46 -14.44 15.67
C ALA A 343 19.43 -15.29 14.84
N ILE A 344 18.94 -16.36 14.19
CA ILE A 344 19.76 -17.17 13.29
C ILE A 344 20.18 -16.36 12.06
N ASN A 345 19.29 -15.57 11.46
CA ASN A 345 19.61 -14.68 10.35
C ASN A 345 20.67 -13.64 10.73
N LYS A 346 20.60 -13.07 11.96
CA LYS A 346 21.65 -12.18 12.49
C LYS A 346 23.00 -12.89 12.59
N VAL A 347 23.03 -14.15 13.02
CA VAL A 347 24.25 -14.97 13.06
C VAL A 347 24.81 -15.20 11.65
N ILE A 348 23.97 -15.55 10.68
CA ILE A 348 24.36 -15.74 9.27
C ILE A 348 24.96 -14.44 8.72
N ALA A 349 24.28 -13.31 8.93
CA ALA A 349 24.73 -12.00 8.48
C ALA A 349 26.07 -11.60 9.11
N ASN A 350 26.24 -11.84 10.42
CA ASN A 350 27.50 -11.55 11.12
C ASN A 350 28.66 -12.40 10.58
N TYR A 351 28.44 -13.70 10.35
CA TYR A 351 29.47 -14.54 9.72
C TYR A 351 29.85 -14.05 8.33
N ARG A 352 28.88 -13.67 7.50
CA ARG A 352 29.15 -13.12 6.15
C ARG A 352 29.90 -11.78 6.21
N LYS A 353 29.59 -10.93 7.19
CA LYS A 353 30.28 -9.66 7.42
C LYS A 353 31.72 -9.88 7.87
N GLU A 354 31.93 -10.75 8.86
CA GLU A 354 33.26 -11.06 9.40
C GLU A 354 34.13 -11.86 8.42
N ALA A 355 33.51 -12.63 7.51
CA ALA A 355 34.20 -13.38 6.46
C ALA A 355 35.02 -12.51 5.48
N LYS A 356 34.84 -11.18 5.52
CA LYS A 356 35.63 -10.22 4.73
C LYS A 356 37.03 -9.97 5.30
N SER A 357 37.30 -10.40 6.54
CA SER A 357 38.62 -10.29 7.16
C SER A 357 39.56 -11.42 6.71
N LEU A 358 40.83 -11.13 6.47
CA LEU A 358 41.85 -12.11 6.04
C LEU A 358 42.02 -13.31 6.99
N PHE A 359 41.54 -13.20 8.24
CA PHE A 359 41.69 -14.23 9.28
C PHE A 359 40.43 -15.11 9.48
N SER A 360 39.40 -14.94 8.65
CA SER A 360 38.06 -15.50 8.86
C SER A 360 37.81 -16.87 8.19
N VAL A 361 38.74 -17.80 8.35
CA VAL A 361 38.67 -19.12 7.70
C VAL A 361 37.38 -19.87 8.06
N GLY A 362 36.60 -20.25 7.04
CA GLY A 362 35.44 -21.14 7.17
C GLY A 362 34.13 -20.50 7.63
N MET A 363 34.08 -19.18 7.84
CA MET A 363 32.85 -18.48 8.25
C MET A 363 31.75 -18.53 7.20
N ASN A 364 32.05 -18.20 5.93
CA ASN A 364 31.08 -18.30 4.83
C ASN A 364 30.51 -19.71 4.72
N ALA A 365 31.37 -20.73 4.71
CA ALA A 365 30.91 -22.10 4.61
C ALA A 365 30.05 -22.55 5.81
N LYS A 366 30.27 -22.00 7.01
CA LYS A 366 29.37 -22.26 8.14
C LYS A 366 28.04 -21.52 7.97
N ALA A 367 28.07 -20.26 7.55
CA ALA A 367 26.87 -19.50 7.23
C ALA A 367 26.01 -20.22 6.18
N ASP A 368 26.64 -20.73 5.11
CA ASP A 368 25.96 -21.47 4.04
C ASP A 368 25.35 -22.79 4.54
N ARG A 369 26.03 -23.52 5.45
CA ARG A 369 25.43 -24.71 6.08
C ARG A 369 24.21 -24.38 6.93
N ILE A 370 24.28 -23.30 7.72
CA ILE A 370 23.17 -22.87 8.57
C ILE A 370 22.01 -22.41 7.70
N GLU A 371 22.25 -21.55 6.71
CA GLU A 371 21.21 -21.05 5.80
C GLU A 371 20.58 -22.19 5.01
N LYS A 372 21.38 -23.09 4.41
CA LYS A 372 20.86 -24.26 3.69
C LYS A 372 20.03 -25.18 4.57
N ALA A 373 20.44 -25.41 5.83
CA ALA A 373 19.65 -26.23 6.75
C ALA A 373 18.35 -25.53 7.13
N LEU A 374 18.38 -24.23 7.42
CA LEU A 374 17.22 -23.44 7.81
C LEU A 374 16.17 -23.34 6.69
N LEU A 375 16.62 -23.20 5.43
CA LEU A 375 15.76 -23.18 4.23
C LEU A 375 14.90 -24.44 4.08
N ASN A 376 15.30 -25.57 4.68
CA ASN A 376 14.52 -26.81 4.63
C ASN A 376 13.55 -26.96 5.82
N VAL A 377 13.64 -26.11 6.84
CA VAL A 377 12.76 -26.18 8.02
C VAL A 377 11.40 -25.55 7.69
N PRO A 378 10.27 -26.30 7.83
CA PRO A 378 8.93 -25.74 7.72
C PRO A 378 8.76 -24.50 8.61
N VAL A 379 8.02 -23.49 8.15
CA VAL A 379 7.94 -22.19 8.83
C VAL A 379 7.40 -22.36 10.25
N GLU A 380 6.40 -23.21 10.41
CA GLU A 380 5.72 -23.56 11.66
C GLU A 380 6.66 -24.21 12.69
N ASP A 381 7.73 -24.85 12.22
CA ASP A 381 8.68 -25.57 13.07
C ASP A 381 9.93 -24.74 13.42
N ARG A 382 10.12 -23.55 12.82
CA ARG A 382 11.31 -22.73 13.08
C ARG A 382 11.43 -22.28 14.54
N GLY A 383 10.30 -22.08 15.23
CA GLY A 383 10.28 -21.82 16.68
C GLY A 383 10.74 -23.01 17.55
N LYS A 384 10.73 -24.21 16.97
CA LYS A 384 11.06 -25.48 17.63
C LYS A 384 12.53 -25.90 17.39
N ILE A 385 13.35 -25.07 16.75
CA ILE A 385 14.78 -25.36 16.51
C ILE A 385 15.55 -25.70 17.80
N PHE A 386 15.15 -25.19 18.96
CA PHE A 386 15.74 -25.56 20.26
C PHE A 386 14.77 -26.32 21.18
N SER A 387 13.77 -27.01 20.61
CA SER A 387 12.95 -27.97 21.36
C SER A 387 13.71 -29.28 21.60
N ASN A 388 13.14 -30.15 22.44
CA ASN A 388 13.64 -31.52 22.64
C ASN A 388 13.12 -32.51 21.59
N ASP A 389 12.50 -32.04 20.50
CA ASP A 389 12.03 -32.90 19.43
C ASP A 389 13.22 -33.55 18.71
N LYS A 390 13.32 -34.88 18.79
CA LYS A 390 14.39 -35.68 18.18
C LYS A 390 13.93 -36.40 16.91
N THR A 391 12.74 -36.09 16.42
CA THR A 391 12.09 -36.86 15.34
C THR A 391 12.11 -36.12 14.01
N SER A 392 12.05 -34.78 14.00
CA SER A 392 12.17 -34.01 12.76
C SER A 392 13.62 -33.98 12.24
N PRO A 393 13.89 -34.57 11.05
CA PRO A 393 15.21 -34.53 10.43
C PRO A 393 15.68 -33.10 10.13
N GLU A 394 14.76 -32.20 9.77
CA GLU A 394 15.03 -30.81 9.44
C GLU A 394 15.54 -30.05 10.67
N LEU A 395 14.87 -30.24 11.82
CA LEU A 395 15.28 -29.64 13.10
C LEU A 395 16.64 -30.18 13.57
N ILE A 396 16.93 -31.47 13.36
CA ILE A 396 18.23 -32.05 13.66
C ILE A 396 19.32 -31.44 12.76
N ALA A 397 19.05 -31.32 11.46
CA ALA A 397 20.00 -30.78 10.49
C ALA A 397 20.40 -29.33 10.80
N ILE A 398 19.45 -28.46 11.15
CA ILE A 398 19.75 -27.07 11.52
C ILE A 398 20.52 -26.99 12.85
N ARG A 399 20.18 -27.80 13.85
CA ARG A 399 20.95 -27.87 15.11
C ARG A 399 22.39 -28.32 14.86
N ALA A 400 22.58 -29.33 14.01
CA ALA A 400 23.90 -29.81 13.59
C ALA A 400 24.69 -28.71 12.87
N ALA A 401 24.06 -27.98 11.94
CA ALA A 401 24.69 -26.88 11.22
C ALA A 401 25.16 -25.76 12.18
N LEU A 402 24.31 -25.37 13.14
CA LEU A 402 24.61 -24.38 14.17
C LEU A 402 25.76 -24.86 15.09
N ALA A 403 25.74 -26.13 15.48
CA ALA A 403 26.74 -26.76 16.34
C ALA A 403 28.08 -27.03 15.63
N SER A 404 28.10 -27.03 14.30
CA SER A 404 29.31 -27.33 13.52
C SER A 404 30.45 -26.34 13.76
N HIS A 405 31.69 -26.84 13.76
CA HIS A 405 32.88 -25.99 13.93
C HIS A 405 33.36 -25.36 12.61
N ARG A 406 34.11 -24.26 12.70
CA ARG A 406 34.58 -23.47 11.54
C ARG A 406 36.10 -23.50 11.30
N TYR A 407 36.89 -23.85 12.31
CA TYR A 407 38.35 -23.77 12.29
C TYR A 407 39.00 -24.90 11.47
N PHE A 408 40.20 -24.65 10.96
CA PHE A 408 40.99 -25.61 10.19
C PHE A 408 41.20 -26.92 10.98
N GLY A 409 41.03 -28.08 10.34
CA GLY A 409 41.09 -29.42 10.96
C GLY A 409 39.83 -29.88 11.69
N LYS A 410 38.88 -28.98 12.02
CA LYS A 410 37.58 -29.34 12.64
C LYS A 410 36.37 -28.83 11.86
N ARG A 411 36.59 -28.26 10.67
CA ARG A 411 35.57 -27.61 9.86
C ARG A 411 34.46 -28.60 9.51
N GLY A 412 33.23 -28.26 9.90
CA GLY A 412 32.05 -29.09 9.63
C GLY A 412 31.79 -30.19 10.66
N ASN A 413 32.72 -30.48 11.57
CA ASN A 413 32.52 -31.50 12.58
C ASN A 413 31.39 -31.11 13.54
N VAL A 414 30.51 -32.07 13.79
CA VAL A 414 29.42 -32.01 14.77
C VAL A 414 29.61 -33.18 15.72
N TYR A 415 29.40 -32.95 17.01
CA TYR A 415 29.53 -33.98 18.04
C TYR A 415 28.14 -34.30 18.58
N TYR A 416 27.84 -35.60 18.69
CA TYR A 416 26.57 -36.11 19.16
C TYR A 416 26.76 -36.96 20.41
N LYS A 417 25.72 -37.06 21.23
CA LYS A 417 25.68 -37.93 22.42
C LYS A 417 25.21 -39.34 22.10
N ASP A 418 24.53 -39.51 20.97
CA ASP A 418 23.92 -40.74 20.52
C ASP A 418 24.46 -41.18 19.16
N GLU A 419 24.46 -42.49 18.92
CA GLU A 419 24.99 -43.10 17.68
C GLU A 419 24.13 -42.78 16.46
N VAL A 420 22.83 -42.55 16.66
CA VAL A 420 21.88 -42.16 15.61
C VAL A 420 21.93 -40.68 15.27
N HIS A 421 22.84 -39.91 15.88
CA HIS A 421 23.10 -38.51 15.59
C HIS A 421 21.88 -37.57 15.72
N THR A 422 21.03 -37.78 16.72
CA THR A 422 19.85 -36.92 16.96
C THR A 422 20.06 -35.92 18.10
N VAL A 423 21.05 -36.15 18.98
CA VAL A 423 21.29 -35.35 20.18
C VAL A 423 22.66 -34.69 20.13
N ILE A 424 22.70 -33.36 19.99
CA ILE A 424 23.95 -32.59 20.00
C ILE A 424 24.66 -32.69 21.36
N ASP A 425 25.96 -32.96 21.35
CA ASP A 425 26.82 -32.83 22.53
C ASP A 425 27.15 -31.36 22.79
N GLU A 426 26.33 -30.72 23.62
CA GLU A 426 26.41 -29.30 23.99
C GLU A 426 27.79 -28.87 24.51
N ASN A 427 28.49 -29.77 25.21
CA ASN A 427 29.82 -29.50 25.77
C ASN A 427 30.89 -29.38 24.67
N LYS A 428 30.64 -30.00 23.51
CA LYS A 428 31.52 -29.98 22.34
C LYS A 428 30.97 -29.16 21.19
N ALA A 429 29.76 -28.63 21.30
CA ALA A 429 29.13 -27.81 20.27
C ALA A 429 29.85 -26.46 20.10
N ALA A 430 29.75 -25.88 18.91
CA ALA A 430 30.28 -24.54 18.67
C ALA A 430 29.58 -23.48 19.56
N THR A 431 30.33 -22.47 19.99
CA THR A 431 29.85 -21.38 20.85
C THR A 431 28.55 -20.74 20.37
N THR A 432 28.39 -20.59 19.05
CA THR A 432 27.19 -20.03 18.42
C THR A 432 25.91 -20.82 18.75
N TYR A 433 25.98 -22.15 18.75
CA TYR A 433 24.85 -23.00 19.14
C TYR A 433 24.48 -22.77 20.61
N ASN A 434 25.48 -22.79 21.49
CA ASN A 434 25.28 -22.60 22.92
C ASN A 434 24.72 -21.21 23.26
N ASN A 435 25.19 -20.16 22.58
CA ASN A 435 24.72 -18.79 22.79
C ASN A 435 23.26 -18.61 22.35
N LEU A 436 22.91 -19.06 21.14
CA LEU A 436 21.52 -19.00 20.65
C LEU A 436 20.59 -19.82 21.55
N ARG A 437 20.98 -21.04 21.91
CA ARG A 437 20.18 -21.88 22.80
C ARG A 437 19.92 -21.20 24.15
N LYS A 438 20.94 -20.60 24.78
CA LYS A 438 20.78 -19.84 26.03
C LYS A 438 19.83 -18.65 25.86
N GLN A 439 19.98 -17.90 24.77
CA GLN A 439 19.09 -16.78 24.45
C GLN A 439 17.63 -17.23 24.36
N PHE A 440 17.34 -18.36 23.71
CA PHE A 440 15.97 -18.86 23.57
C PHE A 440 15.42 -19.57 24.81
N ALA A 441 16.28 -20.17 25.63
CA ALA A 441 15.86 -20.66 26.94
C ALA A 441 15.30 -19.50 27.79
N ASN A 442 15.98 -18.35 27.79
CA ASN A 442 15.54 -17.16 28.51
C ASN A 442 14.23 -16.59 27.95
N LEU A 443 14.08 -16.53 26.62
CA LEU A 443 12.84 -16.04 25.98
C LEU A 443 11.63 -16.93 26.29
N ARG A 444 11.81 -18.26 26.34
CA ARG A 444 10.72 -19.17 26.76
C ARG A 444 10.30 -18.93 28.20
N THR A 445 11.26 -18.74 29.11
CA THR A 445 10.97 -18.43 30.51
C THR A 445 10.24 -17.09 30.66
N GLN A 446 10.62 -16.07 29.90
CA GLN A 446 9.93 -14.77 29.90
C GLN A 446 8.51 -14.86 29.37
N ASN A 447 8.30 -15.47 28.20
CA ASN A 447 6.97 -15.63 27.62
C ASN A 447 6.03 -16.43 28.54
N HIS A 448 6.54 -17.43 29.27
CA HIS A 448 5.75 -18.17 30.26
C HIS A 448 5.35 -17.31 31.46
N ALA A 449 6.24 -16.43 31.93
CA ALA A 449 5.92 -15.51 33.02
C ALA A 449 4.90 -14.45 32.60
N ASP A 450 5.06 -13.86 31.41
CA ASP A 450 4.15 -12.83 30.88
C ASP A 450 2.74 -13.40 30.64
N ALA A 451 2.64 -14.63 30.10
CA ALA A 451 1.36 -15.30 29.90
C ALA A 451 0.63 -15.63 31.22
N GLN A 452 1.37 -15.90 32.30
CA GLN A 452 0.76 -16.10 33.63
C GLN A 452 0.20 -14.79 34.20
N VAL A 453 0.90 -13.67 34.02
CA VAL A 453 0.44 -12.34 34.45
C VAL A 453 -0.81 -11.91 33.69
N GLU A 454 -0.87 -12.11 32.36
CA GLU A 454 -2.07 -11.78 31.58
C GLU A 454 -3.28 -12.65 31.96
N GLN A 455 -3.08 -13.93 32.27
CA GLN A 455 -4.15 -14.80 32.75
C GLN A 455 -4.68 -14.35 34.11
N GLU A 456 -3.83 -13.99 35.06
CA GLU A 456 -4.23 -13.44 36.36
C GLU A 456 -5.03 -12.13 36.22
N HIS A 457 -4.58 -11.23 35.34
CA HIS A 457 -5.25 -9.95 35.09
C HIS A 457 -6.62 -10.12 34.41
N SER A 458 -6.75 -11.08 33.49
CA SER A 458 -8.04 -11.41 32.85
C SER A 458 -9.05 -12.02 33.84
N PHE A 459 -8.56 -12.80 34.81
CA PHE A 459 -9.36 -13.41 35.87
C PHE A 459 -9.85 -12.37 36.88
N GLU A 460 -9.01 -11.40 37.27
CA GLU A 460 -9.42 -10.29 38.14
C GLU A 460 -10.44 -9.39 37.46
N THR A 461 -10.23 -9.02 36.19
CA THR A 461 -11.18 -8.19 35.43
C THR A 461 -12.55 -8.87 35.31
N SER A 462 -12.57 -10.19 35.13
CA SER A 462 -13.80 -10.99 35.09
C SER A 462 -14.51 -11.14 36.45
N ARG A 463 -13.79 -10.98 37.57
CA ARG A 463 -14.38 -10.95 38.92
C ARG A 463 -15.00 -9.59 39.22
N THR A 464 -14.38 -8.50 38.81
CA THR A 464 -14.88 -7.13 39.06
C THR A 464 -16.17 -6.83 38.31
N ILE A 465 -16.41 -7.47 37.16
CA ILE A 465 -17.64 -7.30 36.35
C ILE A 465 -18.83 -8.11 36.90
N LYS A 466 -18.62 -9.00 37.89
CA LYS A 466 -19.67 -9.83 38.50
C LYS A 466 -20.14 -9.35 39.89
N ILE A 467 -19.82 -8.11 40.27
CA ILE A 467 -20.35 -7.41 41.44
C ILE A 467 -21.11 -6.20 40.92
#